data_AF-A0A0U3PYE8-F1
#
_entry.id   AF-A0A0U3PYE8-F1
#
_cell.length_a   1.000
_cell.length_b   1.000
_cell.length_c   1.000
_cell.angle_alpha   90.00
_cell.angle_beta   90.00
_cell.angle_gamma   90.00
#
_symmetry.space_group_name_H-M   'P 1'
#
loop_
_entity.id
_entity.type
_entity.pdbx_description
1 polymer ?
#
loop_
_entity_poly.entity_id
_entity_poly.type
_entity_poly.pdbx_seq_one_letter_code
_entity_poly.pdbx_strand_id
1 'polypeptide(L)'
;MGLAMCPLCSDDEDIEVLRTLDDGRRVVKHRCGYEWEHGESAPPQRRPSYAFDDLRARFPKPEDVEPKWLERATRLKTQYLASKPDFDPEVAVYWAKYQGIFSRDGLRTCDPRLLKDFANSDVGAHPGNQATFNSAWNAMGDTAAGDETRKTIEYLLYGPDDVPLADRLQHLLAGTMPFAMTGFKEALLTRVLCVMQPDRFLSILKYTTEAGGKREIARMVYGLELPAPESVNWTLGRLILWSNDLLHTLVGEGFANQQHSAAFLWWAKDQPGGLQ
;
A
#
# COMPACT_ATOMS: atom_id res chain seq x y z
N MET A 1 17.25 -2.18 -39.51
CA MET A 1 17.30 -3.52 -38.86
C MET A 1 18.33 -4.33 -39.63
N GLY A 2 19.41 -4.76 -38.99
CA GLY A 2 20.45 -5.56 -39.65
C GLY A 2 19.92 -6.95 -40.01
N LEU A 3 20.27 -7.42 -41.21
CA LEU A 3 20.03 -8.79 -41.66
C LEU A 3 20.63 -9.76 -40.62
N ALA A 4 19.85 -10.76 -40.20
CA ALA A 4 20.37 -11.83 -39.36
C ALA A 4 21.14 -12.77 -40.29
N MET A 5 22.45 -12.91 -40.12
CA MET A 5 23.24 -13.90 -40.86
C MET A 5 23.65 -15.01 -39.91
N CYS A 6 23.48 -16.27 -40.34
CA CYS A 6 23.92 -17.42 -39.57
C CYS A 6 25.46 -17.42 -39.46
N PRO A 7 26.05 -17.34 -38.26
CA PRO A 7 27.51 -17.30 -38.10
C PRO A 7 28.22 -18.58 -38.56
N LEU A 8 27.49 -19.69 -38.66
CA LEU A 8 28.05 -20.99 -39.03
C LEU A 8 28.05 -21.21 -40.55
N CYS A 9 27.03 -20.74 -41.25
CA CYS A 9 26.83 -21.01 -42.68
C CYS A 9 27.00 -19.77 -43.56
N SER A 10 27.12 -18.58 -42.95
CA SER A 10 27.13 -17.29 -43.65
C SER A 10 25.93 -17.10 -44.58
N ASP A 11 24.79 -17.67 -44.19
CA ASP A 11 23.52 -17.70 -44.92
C ASP A 11 22.46 -16.95 -44.11
N ASP A 12 21.62 -16.16 -44.77
CA ASP A 12 20.53 -15.37 -44.19
C ASP A 12 19.12 -15.87 -44.59
N GLU A 13 19.03 -16.93 -45.39
CA GLU A 13 17.76 -17.60 -45.68
C GLU A 13 17.34 -18.55 -44.54
N ASP A 14 16.04 -18.81 -44.41
CA ASP A 14 15.49 -19.80 -43.46
C ASP A 14 15.86 -19.58 -41.98
N ILE A 15 15.78 -18.34 -41.50
CA ILE A 15 16.00 -17.98 -40.10
C ILE A 15 14.67 -17.87 -39.34
N GLU A 16 14.53 -18.69 -38.30
CA GLU A 16 13.38 -18.72 -37.40
C GLU A 16 13.67 -17.97 -36.09
N VAL A 17 12.71 -17.19 -35.60
CA VAL A 17 12.81 -16.56 -34.28
C VAL A 17 12.23 -17.48 -33.22
N LEU A 18 13.07 -17.96 -32.30
CA LEU A 18 12.64 -18.88 -31.23
C LEU A 18 12.04 -18.13 -30.04
N ARG A 19 12.66 -17.01 -29.63
CA ARG A 19 12.20 -16.18 -28.50
C ARG A 19 12.81 -14.78 -28.53
N THR A 20 12.14 -13.85 -27.87
CA THR A 20 12.65 -12.49 -27.62
C THR A 20 13.05 -12.36 -26.15
N LEU A 21 14.22 -11.79 -25.89
CA LEU A 21 14.77 -11.53 -24.56
C LEU A 21 14.25 -10.18 -24.02
N ASP A 22 14.29 -10.02 -22.70
CA ASP A 22 13.77 -8.83 -22.00
C ASP A 22 14.46 -7.51 -22.39
N ASP A 23 15.66 -7.58 -22.97
CA ASP A 23 16.44 -6.44 -23.46
C ASP A 23 16.24 -6.13 -24.95
N GLY A 24 15.28 -6.80 -25.60
CA GLY A 24 14.93 -6.62 -27.00
C GLY A 24 15.76 -7.44 -27.99
N ARG A 25 16.77 -8.20 -27.53
CA ARG A 25 17.49 -9.17 -28.37
C ARG A 25 16.59 -10.36 -28.71
N ARG A 26 16.86 -11.03 -29.83
CA ARG A 26 16.11 -12.22 -30.25
C ARG A 26 17.04 -13.42 -30.31
N VAL A 27 16.60 -14.55 -29.80
CA VAL A 27 17.24 -15.84 -30.08
C VAL A 27 16.66 -16.37 -31.39
N VAL A 28 17.52 -16.57 -32.37
CA VAL A 28 17.16 -17.04 -33.71
C VAL A 28 17.86 -18.35 -34.02
N LYS A 29 17.26 -19.15 -34.91
CA LYS A 29 17.76 -20.44 -35.36
C LYS A 29 17.78 -20.48 -36.87
N HIS A 30 18.88 -20.98 -37.43
CA HIS A 30 18.97 -21.27 -38.86
C HIS A 30 18.65 -22.74 -39.13
N ARG A 31 18.23 -23.08 -40.36
CA ARG A 31 17.97 -24.47 -40.79
C ARG A 31 19.11 -25.46 -40.52
N CYS A 32 20.36 -24.99 -40.43
CA CYS A 32 21.51 -25.83 -40.08
C CYS A 32 21.49 -26.31 -38.60
N GLY A 33 20.54 -25.82 -37.80
CA GLY A 33 20.39 -26.15 -36.40
C GLY A 33 21.13 -25.21 -35.45
N TYR A 34 21.91 -24.24 -35.96
CA TYR A 34 22.66 -23.30 -35.14
C TYR A 34 21.75 -22.19 -34.59
N GLU A 35 21.84 -21.95 -33.28
CA GLU A 35 21.06 -20.95 -32.54
C GLU A 35 21.98 -19.83 -32.05
N TRP A 36 21.58 -18.57 -32.23
CA TRP A 36 22.35 -17.42 -31.75
C TRP A 36 21.45 -16.24 -31.37
N GLU A 37 22.02 -15.32 -30.57
CA GLU A 37 21.37 -14.07 -30.22
C GLU A 37 21.62 -13.00 -31.30
N HIS A 38 20.55 -12.40 -31.80
CA HIS A 38 20.57 -11.36 -32.83
C HIS A 38 19.90 -10.07 -32.35
N GLY A 39 20.60 -8.96 -32.52
CA GLY A 39 20.17 -7.61 -32.14
C GLY A 39 21.15 -6.93 -31.20
N GLU A 40 21.17 -5.59 -31.23
CA GLU A 40 21.89 -4.79 -30.24
C GLU A 40 21.11 -4.79 -28.93
N SER A 41 21.80 -4.92 -27.79
CA SER A 41 21.20 -4.70 -26.47
C SER A 41 20.69 -3.26 -26.44
N ALA A 42 19.39 -3.05 -26.37
CA ALA A 42 18.87 -1.72 -26.06
C ALA A 42 19.35 -1.38 -24.64
N PRO A 43 19.98 -0.21 -24.41
CA PRO A 43 20.23 0.22 -23.05
C PRO A 43 18.88 0.25 -22.32
N PRO A 44 18.80 -0.21 -21.06
CA PRO A 44 17.57 -0.12 -20.29
C PRO A 44 17.12 1.33 -20.36
N GLN A 45 15.90 1.59 -20.82
CA GLN A 45 15.34 2.93 -20.86
C GLN A 45 15.44 3.49 -19.44
N ARG A 46 16.44 4.35 -19.21
CA ARG A 46 16.59 5.08 -17.95
C ARG A 46 15.40 6.02 -17.87
N ARG A 47 14.36 5.55 -17.20
CA ARG A 47 13.23 6.38 -16.80
C ARG A 47 13.83 7.59 -16.07
N PRO A 48 13.49 8.82 -16.44
CA PRO A 48 14.06 10.01 -15.80
C PRO A 48 13.86 9.91 -14.28
N SER A 49 14.97 9.95 -13.54
CA SER A 49 14.94 9.99 -12.08
C SER A 49 14.53 11.39 -11.66
N TYR A 50 13.22 11.64 -11.60
CA TYR A 50 12.72 12.84 -10.93
C TYR A 50 13.04 12.72 -9.44
N ALA A 51 13.49 13.82 -8.83
CA ALA A 51 13.63 13.87 -7.39
C ALA A 51 12.24 13.63 -6.75
N PHE A 52 12.22 12.99 -5.58
CA PHE A 52 10.99 12.59 -4.89
C PHE A 52 10.00 13.76 -4.71
N ASP A 53 10.52 14.94 -4.36
CA ASP A 53 9.72 16.15 -4.13
C ASP A 53 9.11 16.73 -5.42
N ASP A 54 9.78 16.58 -6.57
CA ASP A 54 9.26 17.04 -7.87
C ASP A 54 8.03 16.24 -8.32
N LEU A 55 8.03 14.93 -8.04
CA LEU A 55 6.87 14.08 -8.31
C LEU A 55 5.73 14.37 -7.33
N ARG A 56 6.06 14.60 -6.04
CA ARG A 56 5.07 14.95 -5.01
C ARG A 56 4.33 16.25 -5.35
N ALA A 57 5.03 17.23 -5.91
CA ALA A 57 4.45 18.54 -6.22
C ALA A 57 3.29 18.48 -7.23
N ARG A 58 3.20 17.41 -8.02
CA ARG A 58 2.16 17.17 -9.03
C ARG A 58 0.92 16.44 -8.49
N PHE A 59 0.96 15.99 -7.24
CA PHE A 59 -0.15 15.26 -6.65
C PHE A 59 -1.22 16.20 -6.11
N PRO A 60 -2.49 15.75 -6.05
CA PRO A 60 -3.57 16.53 -5.46
C PRO A 60 -3.23 17.06 -4.06
N LYS A 61 -3.60 18.30 -3.82
CA LYS A 61 -3.46 19.03 -2.56
C LYS A 61 -4.83 19.37 -2.01
N PRO A 62 -4.94 19.74 -0.72
CA PRO A 62 -6.19 20.25 -0.17
C PRO A 62 -6.77 21.43 -0.98
N GLU A 63 -5.89 22.27 -1.51
CA GLU A 63 -6.20 23.43 -2.36
C GLU A 63 -6.91 23.05 -3.68
N ASP A 64 -6.73 21.81 -4.15
CA ASP A 64 -7.27 21.35 -5.43
C ASP A 64 -8.73 20.87 -5.32
N VAL A 65 -9.30 20.85 -4.12
CA VAL A 65 -10.72 20.51 -3.90
C VAL A 65 -11.60 21.67 -4.35
N GLU A 66 -12.52 21.42 -5.29
CA GLU A 66 -13.47 22.46 -5.69
C GLU A 66 -14.33 22.94 -4.50
N PRO A 67 -14.65 24.24 -4.40
CA PRO A 67 -15.42 24.79 -3.28
C PRO A 67 -16.73 24.06 -2.98
N LYS A 68 -17.45 23.63 -4.03
CA LYS A 68 -18.71 22.87 -3.90
C LYS A 68 -18.53 21.56 -3.10
N TRP A 69 -17.39 20.89 -3.24
CA TRP A 69 -17.07 19.65 -2.54
C TRP A 69 -16.69 19.94 -1.08
N LEU A 70 -15.93 21.01 -0.82
CA LEU A 70 -15.62 21.46 0.55
C LEU A 70 -16.87 21.88 1.32
N GLU A 71 -17.77 22.63 0.69
CA GLU A 71 -19.06 23.03 1.28
C GLU A 71 -19.91 21.80 1.62
N ARG A 72 -19.99 20.83 0.71
CA ARG A 72 -20.68 19.56 0.96
C ARG A 72 -20.05 18.80 2.12
N ALA A 73 -18.74 18.60 2.12
CA ALA A 73 -18.03 17.87 3.16
C ALA A 73 -18.20 18.55 4.54
N THR A 74 -18.17 19.88 4.58
CA THR A 74 -18.41 20.67 5.80
C THR A 74 -19.84 20.50 6.30
N ARG A 75 -20.83 20.57 5.42
CA ARG A 75 -22.24 20.32 5.79
C ARG A 75 -22.44 18.91 6.34
N LEU A 76 -21.85 17.91 5.68
CA LEU A 76 -21.89 16.51 6.12
C LEU A 76 -21.24 16.33 7.48
N LYS A 77 -20.08 16.95 7.71
CA LYS A 77 -19.39 16.92 9.00
C LYS A 77 -20.25 17.51 10.11
N THR A 78 -20.88 18.65 9.88
CA THR A 78 -21.81 19.26 10.84
C THR A 78 -22.98 18.33 11.17
N GLN A 79 -23.58 17.68 10.15
CA GLN A 79 -24.66 16.70 10.36
C GLN A 79 -24.20 15.50 11.17
N TYR A 80 -23.04 14.94 10.82
CA TYR A 80 -22.46 13.81 11.51
C TYR A 80 -22.18 14.13 12.98
N LEU A 81 -21.50 15.25 13.27
CA LEU A 81 -21.20 15.66 14.64
C LEU A 81 -22.46 16.02 15.45
N ALA A 82 -23.51 16.56 14.81
CA ALA A 82 -24.78 16.84 15.46
C ALA A 82 -25.50 15.57 15.93
N SER A 83 -25.34 14.46 15.20
CA SER A 83 -25.89 13.15 15.57
C SER A 83 -25.14 12.46 16.72
N LYS A 84 -24.02 13.04 17.19
CA LYS A 84 -23.14 12.51 18.24
C LYS A 84 -22.91 10.99 18.14
N PRO A 85 -22.40 10.49 17.01
CA PRO A 85 -22.03 9.09 16.91
C PRO A 85 -20.95 8.81 17.96
N ASP A 86 -21.24 7.85 18.84
CA ASP A 86 -20.32 7.48 19.91
C ASP A 86 -19.06 6.84 19.29
N PHE A 87 -17.92 7.05 19.94
CA PHE A 87 -16.69 6.34 19.58
C PHE A 87 -16.54 5.16 20.54
N ASP A 88 -16.25 3.98 20.00
CA ASP A 88 -16.17 2.77 20.80
C ASP A 88 -15.00 2.86 21.81
N PRO A 89 -15.28 2.92 23.13
CA PRO A 89 -14.24 3.05 24.15
C PRO A 89 -13.32 1.83 24.22
N GLU A 90 -13.77 0.66 23.73
CA GLU A 90 -12.94 -0.55 23.69
C GLU A 90 -11.74 -0.38 22.75
N VAL A 91 -11.84 0.51 21.75
CA VAL A 91 -10.78 0.74 20.78
C VAL A 91 -9.57 1.38 21.44
N ALA A 92 -9.78 2.36 22.33
CA ALA A 92 -8.68 3.01 23.05
C ALA A 92 -7.93 2.01 23.94
N VAL A 93 -8.67 1.14 24.65
CA VAL A 93 -8.10 0.08 25.49
C VAL A 93 -7.33 -0.93 24.64
N TYR A 94 -7.92 -1.36 23.52
CA TYR A 94 -7.32 -2.29 22.59
C TYR A 94 -6.04 -1.72 21.96
N TRP A 95 -6.04 -0.47 21.52
CA TRP A 95 -4.86 0.19 20.97
C TRP A 95 -3.76 0.36 22.02
N ALA A 96 -4.10 0.77 23.24
CA ALA A 96 -3.11 0.87 24.32
C ALA A 96 -2.42 -0.48 24.60
N LYS A 97 -3.19 -1.58 24.62
CA LYS A 97 -2.64 -2.95 24.72
C LYS A 97 -1.65 -3.23 23.59
N TYR A 98 -2.03 -2.96 22.33
CA TYR A 98 -1.18 -3.28 21.18
C TYR A 98 -0.01 -2.31 20.99
N GLN A 99 -0.09 -1.08 21.46
CA GLN A 99 1.07 -0.19 21.56
C GLN A 99 2.14 -0.77 22.51
N GLY A 100 1.71 -1.33 23.64
CA GLY A 100 2.60 -2.05 24.55
C GLY A 100 3.24 -3.27 23.87
N ILE A 101 2.44 -4.09 23.18
CA ILE A 101 2.91 -5.28 22.44
C ILE A 101 3.85 -4.89 21.28
N PHE A 102 3.58 -3.80 20.59
CA PHE A 102 4.37 -3.35 19.43
C PHE A 102 5.58 -2.50 19.81
N SER A 103 5.78 -2.19 21.09
CA SER A 103 7.02 -1.61 21.59
C SER A 103 8.23 -2.51 21.28
N ARG A 104 9.45 -1.94 21.29
CA ARG A 104 10.68 -2.70 21.01
C ARG A 104 10.84 -3.93 21.92
N ASP A 105 10.52 -3.81 23.21
CA ASP A 105 10.61 -4.91 24.16
C ASP A 105 9.37 -5.82 24.11
N GLY A 106 8.18 -5.24 23.91
CA GLY A 106 6.94 -5.97 23.75
C GLY A 106 6.99 -6.96 22.60
N LEU A 107 7.49 -6.55 21.43
CA LEU A 107 7.54 -7.42 20.24
C LEU A 107 8.41 -8.65 20.48
N ARG A 108 9.51 -8.49 21.21
CA ARG A 108 10.46 -9.57 21.51
C ARG A 108 9.90 -10.62 22.45
N THR A 109 8.97 -10.24 23.33
CA THR A 109 8.54 -11.05 24.48
C THR A 109 7.07 -11.44 24.45
N CYS A 110 6.26 -10.85 23.57
CA CYS A 110 4.83 -11.14 23.50
C CYS A 110 4.55 -12.60 23.14
N ASP A 111 3.39 -13.12 23.55
CA ASP A 111 2.88 -14.40 23.06
C ASP A 111 2.58 -14.28 21.54
N PRO A 112 3.09 -15.19 20.67
CA PRO A 112 2.74 -15.21 19.25
C PRO A 112 1.24 -15.11 18.97
N ARG A 113 0.40 -15.71 19.82
CA ARG A 113 -1.05 -15.71 19.64
C ARG A 113 -1.64 -14.31 19.68
N LEU A 114 -1.06 -13.39 20.44
CA LEU A 114 -1.49 -11.99 20.44
C LEU A 114 -1.29 -11.33 19.07
N LEU A 115 -0.28 -11.74 18.30
CA LEU A 115 -0.06 -11.23 16.94
C LEU A 115 -1.08 -11.81 15.96
N LYS A 116 -1.48 -13.07 16.15
CA LYS A 116 -2.57 -13.70 15.40
C LYS A 116 -3.92 -13.08 15.72
N ASP A 117 -4.19 -12.84 17.00
CA ASP A 117 -5.40 -12.17 17.48
C ASP A 117 -5.50 -10.75 16.91
N PHE A 118 -4.36 -10.03 16.89
CA PHE A 118 -4.29 -8.73 16.23
C PHE A 118 -4.72 -8.81 14.77
N ALA A 119 -4.17 -9.76 14.02
CA ALA A 119 -4.47 -9.88 12.61
C ALA A 119 -5.95 -10.17 12.33
N ASN A 120 -6.62 -10.90 13.23
CA ASN A 120 -8.01 -11.35 13.04
C ASN A 120 -9.07 -10.51 13.77
N SER A 121 -8.67 -9.55 14.60
CA SER A 121 -9.61 -8.67 15.31
C SER A 121 -10.21 -7.61 14.40
N ASP A 122 -11.45 -7.21 14.65
CA ASP A 122 -12.12 -6.09 13.97
C ASP A 122 -12.07 -4.78 14.75
N VAL A 123 -11.53 -4.80 15.97
CA VAL A 123 -11.53 -3.64 16.87
C VAL A 123 -10.66 -2.52 16.30
N GLY A 124 -11.27 -1.34 16.15
CA GLY A 124 -10.64 -0.09 15.70
C GLY A 124 -10.43 0.04 14.19
N ALA A 125 -10.24 -1.06 13.46
CA ALA A 125 -10.19 -1.09 12.01
C ALA A 125 -10.29 -2.53 11.48
N HIS A 126 -11.28 -2.81 10.62
CA HIS A 126 -11.49 -4.13 10.01
C HIS A 126 -10.48 -4.40 8.88
N PRO A 127 -9.55 -5.37 9.02
CA PRO A 127 -8.52 -5.63 8.02
C PRO A 127 -9.02 -6.44 6.80
N GLY A 128 -10.28 -6.89 6.81
CA GLY A 128 -10.85 -7.77 5.79
C GLY A 128 -10.49 -9.24 5.98
N ASN A 129 -10.71 -10.05 4.94
CA ASN A 129 -10.40 -11.47 4.96
C ASN A 129 -8.90 -11.77 5.13
N GLN A 130 -8.54 -12.50 6.19
CA GLN A 130 -7.16 -12.91 6.51
C GLN A 130 -6.84 -14.37 6.17
N ALA A 131 -7.56 -15.00 5.22
CA ALA A 131 -7.37 -16.40 4.86
C ALA A 131 -5.91 -16.75 4.49
N THR A 132 -5.24 -15.92 3.68
CA THR A 132 -3.84 -16.16 3.30
C THR A 132 -2.90 -16.14 4.51
N PHE A 133 -3.09 -15.16 5.40
CA PHE A 133 -2.31 -15.07 6.64
C PHE A 133 -2.55 -16.28 7.55
N ASN A 134 -3.82 -16.65 7.76
CA ASN A 134 -4.19 -17.77 8.63
C ASN A 134 -3.70 -19.11 8.07
N SER A 135 -3.77 -19.32 6.76
CA SER A 135 -3.24 -20.52 6.11
C SER A 135 -1.72 -20.62 6.27
N ALA A 136 -0.99 -19.52 6.04
CA ALA A 136 0.45 -19.48 6.24
C ALA A 136 0.81 -19.72 7.72
N TRP A 137 0.10 -19.05 8.64
CA TRP A 137 0.28 -19.24 10.07
C TRP A 137 0.12 -20.70 10.49
N ASN A 138 -0.95 -21.35 10.03
CA ASN A 138 -1.24 -22.75 10.39
C ASN A 138 -0.20 -23.71 9.79
N ALA A 139 0.33 -23.42 8.59
CA ALA A 139 1.36 -24.23 7.96
C ALA A 139 2.72 -24.14 8.70
N MET A 140 3.05 -22.97 9.23
CA MET A 140 4.32 -22.71 9.94
C MET A 140 4.28 -23.11 11.42
N GLY A 141 3.11 -23.02 12.05
CA GLY A 141 2.93 -23.15 13.49
C GLY A 141 3.17 -21.83 14.25
N ASP A 142 2.60 -21.74 15.46
CA ASP A 142 2.53 -20.51 16.27
C ASP A 142 3.90 -19.83 16.47
N THR A 143 4.96 -20.61 16.77
CA THR A 143 6.29 -20.05 17.04
C THR A 143 6.90 -19.37 15.81
N ALA A 144 6.98 -20.09 14.69
CA ALA A 144 7.64 -19.59 13.49
C ALA A 144 6.85 -18.45 12.82
N ALA A 145 5.52 -18.58 12.77
CA ALA A 145 4.64 -17.52 12.27
C ALA A 145 4.69 -16.27 13.17
N GLY A 146 4.77 -16.47 14.49
CA GLY A 146 5.00 -15.41 15.46
C GLY A 146 6.29 -14.65 15.18
N ASP A 147 7.40 -15.37 14.97
CA ASP A 147 8.71 -14.76 14.69
C ASP A 147 8.74 -13.96 13.38
N GLU A 148 8.15 -14.46 12.30
CA GLU A 148 8.05 -13.70 11.05
C GLU A 148 7.14 -12.47 11.20
N THR A 149 6.05 -12.60 11.93
CA THR A 149 5.14 -11.47 12.20
C THR A 149 5.85 -10.41 13.03
N ARG A 150 6.62 -10.80 14.06
CA ARG A 150 7.47 -9.88 14.84
C ARG A 150 8.46 -9.15 13.96
N LYS A 151 9.23 -9.86 13.14
CA LYS A 151 10.24 -9.26 12.24
C LYS A 151 9.59 -8.30 11.23
N THR A 152 8.39 -8.64 10.74
CA THR A 152 7.61 -7.79 9.85
C THR A 152 7.23 -6.47 10.51
N ILE A 153 6.67 -6.54 11.73
CA ILE A 153 6.25 -5.36 12.49
C ILE A 153 7.47 -4.54 12.97
N GLU A 154 8.50 -5.21 13.47
CA GLU A 154 9.75 -4.58 13.89
C GLU A 154 10.42 -3.86 12.73
N TYR A 155 10.49 -4.46 11.53
CA TYR A 155 11.04 -3.78 10.36
C TYR A 155 10.20 -2.56 9.96
N LEU A 156 8.86 -2.67 9.98
CA LEU A 156 7.98 -1.55 9.65
C LEU A 156 8.18 -0.35 10.60
N LEU A 157 8.21 -0.61 11.91
CA LEU A 157 8.25 0.43 12.94
C LEU A 157 9.67 0.93 13.21
N TYR A 158 10.61 0.00 13.29
CA TYR A 158 11.95 0.18 13.85
C TYR A 158 13.07 -0.32 12.93
N GLY A 159 12.78 -0.58 11.65
CA GLY A 159 13.80 -0.83 10.64
C GLY A 159 14.77 0.36 10.50
N PRO A 160 15.84 0.20 9.70
CA PRO A 160 16.98 1.12 9.67
C PRO A 160 16.59 2.60 9.51
N ASP A 161 17.27 3.49 10.24
CA ASP A 161 16.95 4.93 10.27
C ASP A 161 17.17 5.63 8.92
N ASP A 162 18.00 5.07 8.05
CA ASP A 162 18.27 5.52 6.69
C ASP A 162 17.20 5.08 5.67
N VAL A 163 16.26 4.21 6.07
CA VAL A 163 15.15 3.75 5.23
C VAL A 163 13.84 4.40 5.70
N PRO A 164 13.27 5.36 4.95
CA PRO A 164 12.02 6.01 5.32
C PRO A 164 10.87 5.02 5.52
N LEU A 165 9.91 5.37 6.39
CA LEU A 165 8.74 4.54 6.68
C LEU A 165 7.97 4.09 5.42
N ALA A 166 7.81 5.00 4.44
CA ALA A 166 7.13 4.68 3.18
C ALA A 166 7.83 3.56 2.39
N ASP A 167 9.16 3.54 2.43
CA ASP A 167 9.99 2.58 1.71
C ASP A 167 10.07 1.25 2.49
N ARG A 168 10.14 1.29 3.84
CA ARG A 168 9.98 0.09 4.69
C ARG A 168 8.63 -0.60 4.44
N LEU A 169 7.55 0.18 4.37
CA LEU A 169 6.22 -0.33 4.01
C LEU A 169 6.22 -0.94 2.60
N GLN A 170 6.82 -0.26 1.62
CA GLN A 170 6.90 -0.78 0.25
C GLN A 170 7.66 -2.11 0.18
N HIS A 171 8.79 -2.27 0.87
CA HIS A 171 9.56 -3.53 0.85
C HIS A 171 8.72 -4.71 1.35
N LEU A 172 7.93 -4.51 2.41
CA LEU A 172 7.02 -5.53 2.94
C LEU A 172 5.86 -5.84 1.98
N LEU A 173 5.30 -4.81 1.34
CA LEU A 173 4.24 -4.98 0.33
C LEU A 173 4.72 -5.76 -0.89
N ALA A 174 5.88 -5.36 -1.44
CA ALA A 174 6.51 -6.02 -2.59
C ALA A 174 7.00 -7.44 -2.28
N GLY A 175 7.09 -7.82 -1.00
CA GLY A 175 7.59 -9.14 -0.60
C GLY A 175 9.10 -9.30 -0.84
N THR A 176 9.85 -8.20 -0.83
CA THR A 176 11.31 -8.22 -1.01
C THR A 176 12.04 -8.65 0.26
N MET A 177 11.36 -8.62 1.41
CA MET A 177 11.93 -9.03 2.67
C MET A 177 11.69 -10.53 2.90
N PRO A 178 12.73 -11.37 3.00
CA PRO A 178 12.59 -12.82 3.11
C PRO A 178 11.97 -13.29 4.43
N PHE A 179 11.93 -12.41 5.44
CA PHE A 179 11.32 -12.67 6.74
C PHE A 179 9.87 -12.17 6.84
N ALA A 180 9.31 -11.58 5.78
CA ALA A 180 7.99 -10.98 5.84
C ALA A 180 6.91 -12.05 5.95
N MET A 181 6.04 -11.91 6.95
CA MET A 181 4.96 -12.86 7.20
C MET A 181 4.00 -12.89 6.01
N THR A 182 3.82 -14.07 5.44
CA THR A 182 2.90 -14.27 4.31
C THR A 182 1.48 -13.89 4.70
N GLY A 183 0.81 -13.11 3.86
CA GLY A 183 -0.53 -12.58 4.12
C GLY A 183 -0.58 -11.34 5.03
N PHE A 184 0.51 -10.96 5.71
CA PHE A 184 0.60 -9.72 6.50
C PHE A 184 0.89 -8.51 5.59
N LYS A 185 -0.12 -8.11 4.81
CA LYS A 185 -0.01 -7.11 3.74
C LYS A 185 -0.65 -5.78 4.12
N GLU A 186 -0.98 -4.96 3.12
CA GLU A 186 -1.37 -3.55 3.24
C GLU A 186 -2.32 -3.24 4.40
N ALA A 187 -3.42 -3.97 4.53
CA ALA A 187 -4.41 -3.69 5.56
C ALA A 187 -3.83 -3.86 6.97
N LEU A 188 -3.11 -4.95 7.22
CA LEU A 188 -2.49 -5.24 8.50
C LEU A 188 -1.30 -4.31 8.78
N LEU A 189 -0.46 -4.05 7.79
CA LEU A 189 0.66 -3.11 7.91
C LEU A 189 0.17 -1.69 8.23
N THR A 190 -0.88 -1.22 7.54
CA THR A 190 -1.47 0.09 7.81
C THR A 190 -2.14 0.12 9.18
N ARG A 191 -2.78 -0.97 9.61
CA ARG A 191 -3.40 -1.06 10.93
C ARG A 191 -2.37 -0.96 12.06
N VAL A 192 -1.19 -1.55 11.88
CA VAL A 192 -0.06 -1.36 12.81
C VAL A 192 0.27 0.13 12.93
N LEU A 193 0.29 0.88 11.83
CA LEU A 193 0.52 2.33 11.84
C LEU A 193 -0.61 3.09 12.52
N CYS A 194 -1.88 2.71 12.33
CA CYS A 194 -3.01 3.30 13.06
C CYS A 194 -2.86 3.11 14.58
N VAL A 195 -2.41 1.94 15.04
CA VAL A 195 -2.19 1.69 16.47
C VAL A 195 -1.00 2.48 17.00
N MET A 196 0.11 2.51 16.27
CA MET A 196 1.36 3.12 16.75
C MET A 196 1.44 4.63 16.57
N GLN A 197 0.64 5.20 15.65
CA GLN A 197 0.56 6.63 15.37
C GLN A 197 -0.92 7.06 15.27
N PRO A 198 -1.70 6.89 16.35
CA PRO A 198 -3.15 7.08 16.34
C PRO A 198 -3.58 8.52 16.09
N ASP A 199 -2.69 9.49 16.31
CA ASP A 199 -2.95 10.91 16.04
C ASP A 199 -2.73 11.30 14.57
N ARG A 200 -2.02 10.45 13.81
CA ARG A 200 -1.66 10.72 12.41
C ARG A 200 -2.46 9.86 11.42
N PHE A 201 -2.63 8.58 11.72
CA PHE A 201 -3.18 7.63 10.75
C PHE A 201 -4.68 7.46 10.92
N LEU A 202 -5.43 7.72 9.83
CA LEU A 202 -6.83 7.38 9.73
C LEU A 202 -7.00 5.86 9.61
N SER A 203 -8.02 5.28 10.24
CA SER A 203 -8.35 3.85 10.17
C SER A 203 -8.97 3.42 8.83
N ILE A 204 -8.42 3.96 7.72
CA ILE A 204 -8.74 3.59 6.33
C ILE A 204 -7.57 2.76 5.82
N LEU A 205 -7.66 1.44 5.95
CA LEU A 205 -6.49 0.56 5.89
C LEU A 205 -5.89 0.33 4.50
N LYS A 206 -6.64 0.60 3.43
CA LYS A 206 -6.20 0.34 2.05
C LYS A 206 -6.24 1.60 1.20
N TYR A 207 -5.29 1.72 0.28
CA TYR A 207 -5.24 2.76 -0.72
C TYR A 207 -6.31 2.54 -1.79
N THR A 208 -6.38 1.32 -2.33
CA THR A 208 -7.36 0.91 -3.36
C THR A 208 -8.15 -0.31 -2.91
N THR A 209 -9.47 -0.29 -3.13
CA THR A 209 -10.34 -1.49 -3.18
C THR A 209 -11.52 -1.24 -4.10
N GLU A 210 -12.18 -2.30 -4.56
CA GLU A 210 -13.33 -2.23 -5.48
C GLU A 210 -14.52 -1.42 -4.90
N ALA A 211 -14.71 -1.46 -3.57
CA ALA A 211 -15.79 -0.76 -2.86
C ALA A 211 -15.29 -0.02 -1.60
N GLY A 212 -14.04 0.44 -1.60
CA GLY A 212 -13.55 1.26 -0.49
C GLY A 212 -12.17 1.87 -0.70
N GLY A 213 -11.60 2.34 0.41
CA GLY A 213 -10.21 2.77 0.51
C GLY A 213 -10.01 4.25 0.24
N LYS A 214 -8.77 4.70 0.39
CA LYS A 214 -8.43 6.13 0.35
C LYS A 214 -8.79 6.79 -0.98
N ARG A 215 -8.56 6.11 -2.12
CA ARG A 215 -8.92 6.66 -3.46
C ARG A 215 -10.42 6.91 -3.60
N GLU A 216 -11.23 5.94 -3.21
CA GLU A 216 -12.68 6.08 -3.35
C GLU A 216 -13.24 7.14 -2.39
N ILE A 217 -12.75 7.16 -1.14
CA ILE A 217 -13.15 8.20 -0.16
C ILE A 217 -12.79 9.59 -0.69
N ALA A 218 -11.57 9.79 -1.20
CA ALA A 218 -11.15 11.06 -1.76
C ALA A 218 -12.06 11.51 -2.92
N ARG A 219 -12.40 10.59 -3.83
CA ARG A 219 -13.31 10.86 -4.94
C ARG A 219 -14.73 11.18 -4.48
N MET A 220 -15.31 10.35 -3.62
CA MET A 220 -16.73 10.44 -3.25
C MET A 220 -17.02 11.55 -2.23
N VAL A 221 -16.06 11.90 -1.38
CA VAL A 221 -16.24 12.94 -0.35
C VAL A 221 -15.74 14.29 -0.86
N TYR A 222 -14.64 14.32 -1.59
CA TYR A 222 -13.93 15.55 -1.97
C TYR A 222 -13.84 15.77 -3.49
N GLY A 223 -14.33 14.87 -4.34
CA GLY A 223 -14.17 14.99 -5.79
C GLY A 223 -12.72 14.91 -6.26
N LEU A 224 -11.81 14.38 -5.44
CA LEU A 224 -10.38 14.29 -5.76
C LEU A 224 -10.03 12.94 -6.35
N GLU A 225 -9.48 12.95 -7.55
CA GLU A 225 -8.90 11.77 -8.20
C GLU A 225 -7.46 11.55 -7.72
N LEU A 226 -7.28 10.58 -6.82
CA LEU A 226 -5.95 10.15 -6.40
C LEU A 226 -5.33 9.23 -7.48
N PRO A 227 -4.00 9.31 -7.70
CA PRO A 227 -3.31 8.57 -8.75
C PRO A 227 -3.48 7.05 -8.61
N ALA A 228 -3.63 6.34 -9.72
CA ALA A 228 -3.57 4.89 -9.69
C ALA A 228 -2.12 4.42 -9.46
N PRO A 229 -1.87 3.36 -8.66
CA PRO A 229 -0.50 2.90 -8.40
C PRO A 229 0.32 2.64 -9.67
N GLU A 230 -0.31 2.13 -10.71
CA GLU A 230 0.27 1.84 -12.02
C GLU A 230 0.51 3.08 -12.90
N SER A 231 -0.14 4.21 -12.60
CA SER A 231 -0.11 5.41 -13.44
C SER A 231 0.95 6.43 -13.01
N VAL A 232 1.70 6.16 -11.94
CA VAL A 232 2.69 7.09 -11.38
C VAL A 232 4.00 6.38 -11.03
N ASN A 233 5.11 7.10 -11.10
CA ASN A 233 6.43 6.60 -10.70
C ASN A 233 6.63 6.60 -9.16
N TRP A 234 5.58 6.32 -8.40
CA TRP A 234 5.59 6.26 -6.93
C TRP A 234 5.30 4.85 -6.43
N THR A 235 5.96 4.49 -5.33
CA THR A 235 5.69 3.22 -4.66
C THR A 235 4.33 3.26 -3.98
N LEU A 236 3.66 2.11 -3.86
CA LEU A 236 2.39 1.99 -3.14
C LEU A 236 2.55 2.44 -1.68
N GLY A 237 3.67 2.12 -1.03
CA GLY A 237 3.97 2.59 0.32
C GLY A 237 3.94 4.12 0.46
N ARG A 238 4.49 4.85 -0.52
CA ARG A 238 4.45 6.32 -0.56
C ARG A 238 3.05 6.85 -0.81
N LEU A 239 2.28 6.21 -1.69
CA LEU A 239 0.88 6.57 -1.95
C LEU A 239 0.01 6.40 -0.70
N ILE A 240 0.19 5.31 0.06
CA ILE A 240 -0.55 5.05 1.31
C ILE A 240 -0.32 6.17 2.33
N LEU A 241 0.94 6.57 2.56
CA LEU A 241 1.29 7.60 3.54
C LEU A 241 0.82 8.98 3.09
N TRP A 242 1.11 9.36 1.85
CA TRP A 242 0.71 10.67 1.32
C TRP A 242 -0.81 10.83 1.33
N SER A 243 -1.57 9.82 0.88
CA SER A 243 -3.02 9.91 0.84
C SER A 243 -3.66 9.88 2.24
N ASN A 244 -3.02 9.22 3.21
CA ASN A 244 -3.41 9.34 4.62
C ASN A 244 -3.29 10.79 5.08
N ASP A 245 -2.12 11.41 4.87
CA ASP A 245 -1.85 12.76 5.34
C ASP A 245 -2.74 13.80 4.61
N LEU A 246 -3.02 13.58 3.31
CA LEU A 246 -3.98 14.38 2.55
C LEU A 246 -5.39 14.30 3.13
N LEU A 247 -5.93 13.10 3.34
CA LEU A 247 -7.27 12.91 3.89
C LEU A 247 -7.37 13.42 5.34
N HIS A 248 -6.32 13.23 6.14
CA HIS A 248 -6.24 13.76 7.49
C HIS A 248 -6.27 15.29 7.51
N THR A 249 -5.60 15.94 6.55
CA THR A 249 -5.67 17.40 6.39
C THR A 249 -7.07 17.85 5.95
N LEU A 250 -7.67 17.15 4.99
CA LEU A 250 -8.99 17.47 4.43
C LEU A 250 -10.15 17.29 5.42
N VAL A 251 -10.07 16.29 6.29
CA VAL A 251 -11.11 16.06 7.30
C VAL A 251 -11.06 17.12 8.41
N GLY A 252 -9.87 17.63 8.72
CA GLY A 252 -9.63 18.73 9.65
C GLY A 252 -10.03 18.43 11.09
N GLU A 253 -10.06 19.48 11.93
CA GLU A 253 -10.25 19.37 13.38
C GLU A 253 -11.71 19.20 13.83
N GLY A 254 -11.95 18.90 15.11
CA GLY A 254 -13.30 18.81 15.69
C GLY A 254 -13.84 17.40 15.87
N PHE A 255 -13.06 16.40 15.46
CA PHE A 255 -13.28 15.00 15.85
C PHE A 255 -12.51 14.68 17.14
N ALA A 256 -12.97 13.66 17.87
CA ALA A 256 -12.34 13.24 19.13
C ALA A 256 -10.97 12.59 18.92
N ASN A 257 -10.79 11.87 17.80
CA ASN A 257 -9.57 11.17 17.41
C ASN A 257 -9.66 10.77 15.92
N GLN A 258 -8.60 10.17 15.38
CA GLN A 258 -8.56 9.77 13.95
C GLN A 258 -9.51 8.64 13.58
N GLN A 259 -9.94 7.83 14.55
CA GLN A 259 -10.97 6.83 14.31
C GLN A 259 -12.33 7.50 14.07
N HIS A 260 -12.66 8.52 14.87
CA HIS A 260 -13.86 9.31 14.70
C HIS A 260 -13.83 10.06 13.34
N SER A 261 -12.68 10.61 12.96
CA SER A 261 -12.47 11.20 11.63
C SER A 261 -12.67 10.18 10.49
N ALA A 262 -12.12 8.97 10.61
CA ALA A 262 -12.27 7.93 9.61
C ALA A 262 -13.71 7.41 9.52
N ALA A 263 -14.41 7.27 10.65
CA ALA A 263 -15.82 6.88 10.70
C ALA A 263 -16.71 7.90 9.96
N PHE A 264 -16.44 9.20 10.15
CA PHE A 264 -17.07 10.24 9.36
C PHE A 264 -16.81 10.07 7.86
N LEU A 265 -15.55 9.84 7.44
CA LEU A 265 -15.21 9.70 6.03
C LEU A 265 -15.92 8.51 5.36
N TRP A 266 -16.01 7.38 6.06
CA TRP A 266 -16.78 6.23 5.61
C TRP A 266 -18.27 6.57 5.50
N TRP A 267 -18.85 7.17 6.53
CA TRP A 267 -20.26 7.59 6.51
C TRP A 267 -20.56 8.60 5.40
N ALA A 268 -19.66 9.57 5.18
CA ALA A 268 -19.79 10.63 4.18
C ALA A 268 -19.71 10.11 2.74
N LYS A 269 -18.93 9.05 2.52
CA LYS A 269 -18.81 8.35 1.22
C LYS A 269 -20.18 7.81 0.77
N ASP A 270 -20.95 7.29 1.71
CA ASP A 270 -22.22 6.62 1.44
C ASP A 270 -23.42 7.58 1.44
N GLN A 271 -23.21 8.87 1.76
CA GLN A 271 -24.28 9.85 1.72
C GLN A 271 -24.67 10.21 0.27
N PRO A 272 -25.98 10.28 -0.03
CA PRO A 272 -26.45 10.66 -1.36
C PRO A 272 -25.93 12.05 -1.76
N GLY A 273 -25.65 12.23 -3.06
CA GLY A 273 -25.17 13.50 -3.62
C GLY A 273 -23.67 13.58 -3.89
N GLY A 274 -22.97 12.46 -4.10
CA GLY A 274 -21.78 12.48 -4.94
C GLY A 274 -22.23 12.91 -6.35
N LEU A 275 -21.68 14.01 -6.85
CA LEU A 275 -21.93 14.41 -8.24
C LEU A 275 -21.42 13.27 -9.13
N GLN A 276 -22.34 12.57 -9.81
CA GLN A 276 -22.00 11.65 -10.89
C GLN A 276 -21.37 12.41 -12.05
#